data_AF-A0A351AQ04-F1
#
_entry.id   AF-A0A351AQ04-F1
#
_cell.length_a   1.000
_cell.length_b   1.000
_cell.length_c   1.000
_cell.angle_alpha   90.00
_cell.angle_beta   90.00
_cell.angle_gamma   90.00
#
_symmetry.space_group_name_H-M   'P 1'
#
loop_
_entity.id
_entity.type
_entity.pdbx_description
1 polymer ?
#
loop_
_entity_poly.entity_id
_entity_poly.type
_entity_poly.pdbx_seq_one_letter_code
_entity_poly.pdbx_strand_id
1 'polypeptide(L)'
;MKSTFIKFLIASGMAMLAIPMSGSAQPSLANILKDAASKKESSDTTKADKTGKKSYDKVITSEAKTAKGVMDIHKVKGTYYLEIPFNLMGKPFLLATKVSSTSDNSDVIAGQMPNDPKLVEWSCDEDKVFLLDGTVKATCDTSEAISKGFELNYMKPVMKAFDIKAVNPDSTGVVIDVSKFFCSDEEYMSPFIPSSPFDGLFGISRKKGTFKSDMSSILDFKAFPKNIVFRTRMVYTVSSSPFTAVVTVSMIQLPDQPMRPRLADHRIGYFADRHIEYTEKTDRSEKISYITRWNIAPKPGDLEKYKAGALVEPAKPIVYYIDDAFPAEWRPYLKEGIEDWQKAFEAIGFKNAIVAKDYPKDDPDFNPDDIRFSCLRYASTRVANAMGPSWTDPRSGEIINGSVYFYHDVLKLLHNWSFIQTSTVEPASRKEVYSAEQMGPLLRYLVVHEIGHTLGLMHNMRSSYAYPVDSLRSKTFTDKYGTTPSVMDYARYNYVAQPGDGVTWLLPPRLGVYDYFAISWGYKPIFTAKTPKDEKPV
;
A
#
# COMPACT_ATOMS: atom_id res chain seq x y z
N MET A 1 -39.36 -37.39 -58.56
CA MET A 1 -38.98 -35.97 -58.78
C MET A 1 -38.70 -35.36 -57.41
N LYS A 2 -37.45 -35.39 -56.98
CA LYS A 2 -36.53 -34.23 -56.92
C LYS A 2 -37.09 -33.06 -56.09
N SER A 3 -36.65 -32.96 -54.83
CA SER A 3 -36.21 -31.73 -54.14
C SER A 3 -36.06 -32.03 -52.64
N THR A 4 -34.84 -32.37 -52.22
CA THR A 4 -34.48 -32.59 -50.83
C THR A 4 -33.78 -31.34 -50.31
N PHE A 5 -34.40 -30.67 -49.35
CA PHE A 5 -33.83 -29.54 -48.60
C PHE A 5 -32.69 -30.06 -47.71
N ILE A 6 -31.46 -29.60 -47.98
CA ILE A 6 -30.28 -29.85 -47.15
C ILE A 6 -30.19 -28.77 -46.08
N LYS A 7 -30.08 -29.22 -44.82
CA LYS A 7 -29.74 -28.42 -43.64
C LYS A 7 -28.25 -28.03 -43.71
N PHE A 8 -27.93 -26.74 -43.60
CA PHE A 8 -26.58 -26.28 -43.28
C PHE A 8 -26.55 -25.77 -41.84
N LEU A 9 -25.80 -26.50 -41.00
CA LEU A 9 -25.26 -26.01 -39.72
C LEU A 9 -24.18 -24.99 -40.05
N ILE A 10 -24.33 -23.73 -39.62
CA ILE A 10 -23.22 -22.76 -39.59
C ILE A 10 -22.62 -22.81 -38.20
N ALA A 11 -21.50 -23.53 -38.09
CA ALA A 11 -20.57 -23.41 -36.98
C ALA A 11 -19.74 -22.13 -37.20
N SER A 12 -20.07 -21.04 -36.49
CA SER A 12 -19.19 -19.88 -36.41
C SER A 12 -18.05 -20.17 -35.44
N GLY A 13 -16.98 -20.75 -35.98
CA GLY A 13 -15.67 -20.77 -35.35
C GLY A 13 -15.12 -19.35 -35.27
N MET A 14 -15.10 -18.80 -34.06
CA MET A 14 -14.47 -17.52 -33.76
C MET A 14 -12.95 -17.74 -33.76
N ALA A 15 -12.33 -17.55 -34.91
CA ALA A 15 -10.88 -17.52 -35.05
C ALA A 15 -10.34 -16.35 -34.23
N MET A 16 -9.66 -16.65 -33.12
CA MET A 16 -8.76 -15.69 -32.47
C MET A 16 -7.63 -15.37 -33.45
N LEU A 17 -7.76 -14.25 -34.16
CA LEU A 17 -6.63 -13.58 -34.78
C LEU A 17 -5.73 -13.07 -33.65
N ALA A 18 -4.72 -13.86 -33.31
CA ALA A 18 -3.56 -13.39 -32.56
C ALA A 18 -2.83 -12.37 -33.45
N ILE A 19 -3.15 -11.10 -33.27
CA ILE A 19 -2.36 -10.00 -33.81
C ILE A 19 -1.09 -9.93 -32.94
N PRO A 20 0.12 -10.04 -33.51
CA PRO A 20 1.33 -9.97 -32.73
C PRO A 20 1.42 -8.57 -32.10
N MET A 21 1.54 -8.54 -30.77
CA MET A 21 2.00 -7.35 -30.07
C MET A 21 3.36 -6.98 -30.64
N SER A 22 3.40 -5.98 -31.52
CA SER A 22 4.63 -5.28 -31.87
C SER A 22 4.95 -4.26 -30.78
N GLY A 23 5.13 -4.75 -29.55
CA GLY A 23 6.04 -4.14 -28.60
C GLY A 23 7.41 -4.70 -28.91
N SER A 24 8.44 -3.86 -28.94
CA SER A 24 9.84 -4.24 -29.18
C SER A 24 10.15 -5.63 -28.61
N ALA A 25 10.29 -6.62 -29.49
CA ALA A 25 10.79 -7.93 -29.11
C ALA A 25 12.15 -7.69 -28.45
N GLN A 26 12.27 -7.99 -27.15
CA GLN A 26 13.56 -8.09 -26.48
C GLN A 26 14.40 -9.11 -27.26
N PRO A 27 15.44 -8.69 -28.00
CA PRO A 27 16.32 -9.62 -28.69
C PRO A 27 17.15 -10.44 -27.69
N SER A 28 17.24 -9.98 -26.43
CA SER A 28 18.08 -10.57 -25.39
C SER A 28 17.54 -11.85 -24.76
N LEU A 29 16.25 -11.91 -24.40
CA LEU A 29 15.71 -13.08 -23.69
C LEU A 29 15.79 -14.35 -24.56
N ALA A 30 15.50 -14.21 -25.86
CA ALA A 30 15.60 -15.32 -26.81
C ALA A 30 17.02 -15.85 -26.96
N ASN A 31 18.04 -14.98 -26.91
CA ASN A 31 19.44 -15.40 -26.97
C ASN A 31 19.91 -16.04 -25.67
N ILE A 32 19.49 -15.51 -24.51
CA ILE A 32 19.78 -16.12 -23.20
C ILE A 32 19.17 -17.52 -23.10
N LEU A 33 17.91 -17.69 -23.55
CA LEU A 33 17.25 -19.00 -23.57
C LEU A 33 17.91 -19.98 -24.55
N LYS A 34 18.42 -19.50 -25.70
CA LYS A 34 19.18 -20.32 -26.66
C LYS A 34 20.54 -20.76 -26.12
N ASP A 35 21.28 -19.85 -25.48
CA ASP A 35 22.57 -20.15 -24.84
C ASP A 35 22.42 -21.13 -23.68
N ALA A 36 21.32 -21.03 -22.94
CA ALA A 36 21.04 -21.92 -21.83
C ALA A 36 20.59 -23.32 -22.31
N ALA A 37 19.82 -23.40 -23.41
CA ALA A 37 19.47 -24.66 -24.04
C ALA A 37 20.68 -25.39 -24.64
N SER A 38 21.65 -24.68 -25.24
CA SER A 38 22.87 -25.31 -25.79
C SER A 38 23.79 -25.91 -24.71
N LYS A 39 23.76 -25.37 -23.48
CA LYS A 39 24.51 -25.91 -22.33
C LYS A 39 23.92 -27.18 -21.72
N LYS A 40 22.66 -27.53 -22.05
CA LYS A 40 22.01 -28.76 -21.56
C LYS A 40 22.51 -30.03 -22.25
N GLU A 41 23.21 -29.91 -23.38
CA GLU A 41 23.71 -31.05 -24.17
C GLU A 41 25.20 -31.38 -23.98
N SER A 42 25.99 -30.58 -23.25
CA SER A 42 27.41 -30.89 -23.02
C SER A 42 27.74 -31.12 -21.54
N SER A 43 27.67 -32.37 -21.09
CA SER A 43 28.39 -32.81 -19.90
C SER A 43 29.86 -33.03 -20.26
N ASP A 44 30.64 -31.96 -20.38
CA ASP A 44 32.09 -32.11 -20.24
C ASP A 44 32.73 -30.93 -19.52
N THR A 45 33.52 -31.32 -18.53
CA THR A 45 34.24 -30.46 -17.60
C THR A 45 35.38 -29.73 -18.29
N THR A 46 35.68 -28.53 -17.80
CA THR A 46 36.89 -27.71 -18.08
C THR A 46 36.91 -26.88 -19.38
N LYS A 47 36.23 -25.73 -19.35
CA LYS A 47 36.78 -24.45 -19.86
C LYS A 47 36.05 -23.28 -19.21
N ALA A 48 36.82 -22.34 -18.66
CA ALA A 48 36.28 -21.08 -18.17
C ALA A 48 35.68 -20.31 -19.35
N ASP A 49 34.38 -20.04 -19.26
CA ASP A 49 33.64 -19.30 -20.27
C ASP A 49 34.14 -17.84 -20.31
N LYS A 50 34.40 -17.30 -21.50
CA LYS A 50 34.96 -15.95 -21.72
C LYS A 50 34.01 -14.81 -21.30
N THR A 51 32.84 -15.15 -20.76
CA THR A 51 31.76 -14.24 -20.33
C THR A 51 31.73 -14.00 -18.82
N GLY A 52 32.63 -14.60 -18.02
CA GLY A 52 32.68 -14.40 -16.57
C GLY A 52 31.55 -15.07 -15.78
N LYS A 53 30.59 -15.73 -16.45
CA LYS A 53 29.50 -16.49 -15.84
C LYS A 53 30.02 -17.79 -15.23
N LYS A 54 29.79 -18.00 -13.93
CA LYS A 54 30.17 -19.24 -13.23
C LYS A 54 29.06 -20.29 -13.39
N SER A 55 29.41 -21.56 -13.23
CA SER A 55 28.39 -22.63 -13.11
C SER A 55 27.55 -22.42 -11.85
N TYR A 56 26.27 -22.77 -11.91
CA TYR A 56 25.30 -22.54 -10.81
C TYR A 56 25.83 -23.03 -9.46
N ASP A 57 26.28 -24.30 -9.38
CA ASP A 57 26.77 -24.91 -8.14
C ASP A 57 28.04 -24.26 -7.55
N LYS A 58 28.75 -23.45 -8.35
CA LYS A 58 29.90 -22.65 -7.88
C LYS A 58 29.47 -21.31 -7.28
N VAL A 59 28.25 -20.85 -7.58
CA VAL A 59 27.67 -19.61 -7.04
C VAL A 59 26.74 -19.97 -5.88
N ILE A 60 25.79 -20.85 -6.13
CA ILE A 60 24.84 -21.40 -5.16
C ILE A 60 25.35 -22.77 -4.74
N THR A 61 26.21 -22.80 -3.73
CA THR A 61 26.81 -24.05 -3.25
C THR A 61 25.83 -24.86 -2.41
N SER A 62 26.16 -26.12 -2.10
CA SER A 62 25.38 -26.96 -1.18
C SER A 62 25.26 -26.40 0.25
N GLU A 63 26.09 -25.41 0.62
CA GLU A 63 26.03 -24.71 1.90
C GLU A 63 25.00 -23.56 1.91
N ALA A 64 24.33 -23.29 0.78
CA ALA A 64 23.41 -22.17 0.65
C ALA A 64 22.20 -22.30 1.58
N LYS A 65 21.96 -21.28 2.41
CA LYS A 65 20.66 -21.12 3.07
C LYS A 65 19.70 -20.48 2.08
N THR A 66 18.66 -21.21 1.67
CA THR A 66 17.72 -20.78 0.63
C THR A 66 16.33 -20.53 1.19
N ALA A 67 15.73 -19.39 0.84
CA ALA A 67 14.31 -19.12 1.01
C ALA A 67 13.64 -19.12 -0.37
N LYS A 68 12.59 -19.94 -0.54
CA LYS A 68 11.88 -20.13 -1.81
C LYS A 68 10.66 -19.21 -1.91
N GLY A 69 10.42 -18.58 -3.07
CA GLY A 69 9.28 -17.68 -3.22
C GLY A 69 9.06 -17.21 -4.66
N VAL A 70 8.48 -16.00 -4.83
CA VAL A 70 8.34 -15.36 -6.15
C VAL A 70 9.70 -15.22 -6.83
N MET A 71 10.72 -14.91 -6.04
CA MET A 71 12.14 -14.99 -6.38
C MET A 71 12.81 -15.70 -5.21
N ASP A 72 13.77 -16.58 -5.51
CA ASP A 72 14.47 -17.30 -4.45
C ASP A 72 15.62 -16.45 -3.92
N ILE A 73 15.81 -16.48 -2.60
CA ILE A 73 16.92 -15.80 -1.95
C ILE A 73 17.89 -16.87 -1.44
N HIS A 74 19.14 -16.77 -1.85
CA HIS A 74 20.20 -17.66 -1.38
C HIS A 74 21.24 -16.87 -0.58
N LYS A 75 21.62 -17.38 0.59
CA LYS A 75 22.76 -16.87 1.35
C LYS A 75 23.90 -17.89 1.30
N VAL A 76 25.03 -17.49 0.73
CA VAL A 76 26.26 -18.31 0.63
C VAL A 76 27.43 -17.51 1.21
N LYS A 77 28.03 -18.01 2.30
CA LYS A 77 29.22 -17.40 2.95
C LYS A 77 29.13 -15.88 3.19
N GLY A 78 27.93 -15.37 3.46
CA GLY A 78 27.66 -13.96 3.72
C GLY A 78 27.23 -13.13 2.51
N THR A 79 27.32 -13.68 1.29
CA THR A 79 26.77 -13.09 0.07
C THR A 79 25.31 -13.49 -0.09
N TYR A 80 24.47 -12.53 -0.45
CA TYR A 80 23.04 -12.71 -0.71
C TYR A 80 22.80 -12.63 -2.22
N TYR A 81 22.27 -13.72 -2.76
CA TYR A 81 21.89 -13.82 -4.15
C TYR A 81 20.38 -13.84 -4.29
N LEU A 82 19.90 -13.25 -5.38
CA LEU A 82 18.51 -13.32 -5.81
C LEU A 82 18.45 -14.12 -7.11
N GLU A 83 17.70 -15.22 -7.11
CA GLU A 83 17.36 -15.97 -8.33
C GLU A 83 16.01 -15.47 -8.85
N ILE A 84 16.04 -14.88 -10.05
CA ILE A 84 14.90 -14.22 -10.67
C ILE A 84 14.44 -15.06 -11.87
N PRO A 85 13.25 -15.65 -11.82
CA PRO A 85 12.64 -16.30 -12.98
C PRO A 85 12.42 -15.32 -14.15
N PHE A 86 12.70 -15.76 -15.37
CA PHE A 86 12.55 -14.93 -16.58
C PHE A 86 11.10 -14.50 -16.84
N ASN A 87 10.11 -15.27 -16.39
CA ASN A 87 8.70 -14.92 -16.53
C ASN A 87 8.28 -13.70 -15.67
N LEU A 88 9.18 -13.20 -14.80
CA LEU A 88 9.00 -11.97 -14.03
C LEU A 88 9.57 -10.73 -14.73
N MET A 89 10.27 -10.88 -15.85
CA MET A 89 10.78 -9.73 -16.60
C MET A 89 9.61 -8.88 -17.13
N GLY A 90 9.70 -7.57 -16.93
CA GLY A 90 8.63 -6.60 -17.24
C GLY A 90 7.41 -6.71 -16.31
N LYS A 91 7.43 -7.57 -15.29
CA LYS A 91 6.33 -7.63 -14.31
C LYS A 91 6.49 -6.54 -13.25
N PRO A 92 5.39 -5.89 -12.84
CA PRO A 92 5.40 -4.80 -11.88
C PRO A 92 5.61 -5.30 -10.45
N PHE A 93 6.51 -4.65 -9.71
CA PHE A 93 6.70 -4.84 -8.28
C PHE A 93 6.64 -3.50 -7.55
N LEU A 94 6.15 -3.49 -6.30
CA LEU A 94 6.40 -2.37 -5.39
C LEU A 94 7.56 -2.70 -4.48
N LEU A 95 8.56 -1.81 -4.46
CA LEU A 95 9.65 -1.80 -3.50
C LEU A 95 9.33 -0.79 -2.40
N ALA A 96 9.14 -1.28 -1.18
CA ALA A 96 8.64 -0.49 -0.07
C ALA A 96 9.45 -0.73 1.21
N THR A 97 9.62 0.30 2.03
CA THR A 97 10.51 0.27 3.20
C THR A 97 9.78 0.74 4.45
N LYS A 98 9.81 -0.06 5.51
CA LYS A 98 9.36 0.34 6.87
C LYS A 98 10.55 0.37 7.83
N VAL A 99 10.55 1.31 8.75
CA VAL A 99 11.52 1.32 9.86
C VAL A 99 11.04 0.37 10.95
N SER A 100 11.69 -0.76 11.12
CA SER A 100 11.34 -1.75 12.16
C SER A 100 11.74 -1.30 13.57
N SER A 101 12.88 -0.61 13.70
CA SER A 101 13.35 -0.06 14.97
C SER A 101 14.34 1.08 14.73
N THR A 102 14.46 1.99 15.68
CA THR A 102 15.37 3.15 15.60
C THR A 102 16.02 3.42 16.96
N SER A 103 17.27 3.88 16.96
CA SER A 103 17.97 4.35 18.16
C SER A 103 17.55 5.75 18.60
N ASP A 104 16.90 6.51 17.72
CA ASP A 104 16.41 7.86 17.98
C ASP A 104 15.10 8.08 17.22
N ASN A 105 14.02 8.34 17.96
CA ASN A 105 12.66 8.43 17.46
C ASN A 105 12.15 9.86 17.23
N SER A 106 13.04 10.85 17.20
CA SER A 106 12.65 12.26 17.02
C SER A 106 12.29 12.66 15.59
N ASP A 107 12.60 11.85 14.58
CA ASP A 107 12.20 12.08 13.17
C ASP A 107 11.40 10.92 12.58
N VAL A 108 11.77 9.68 12.93
CA VAL A 108 11.11 8.45 12.46
C VAL A 108 10.84 7.50 13.62
N ILE A 109 9.72 6.76 13.60
CA ILE A 109 9.37 5.77 14.62
C ILE A 109 9.40 4.34 14.08
N ALA A 110 9.37 3.36 14.99
CA ALA A 110 9.15 1.96 14.63
C ALA A 110 7.77 1.77 13.96
N GLY A 111 7.71 0.98 12.90
CA GLY A 111 6.55 0.77 12.04
C GLY A 111 6.34 1.84 10.96
N GLN A 112 7.08 2.95 10.98
CA GLN A 112 6.82 4.07 10.08
C GLN A 112 7.20 3.78 8.62
N MET A 113 6.40 4.32 7.70
CA MET A 113 6.66 4.43 6.26
C MET A 113 7.39 5.76 5.97
N PRO A 114 8.74 5.78 5.90
CA PRO A 114 9.47 7.03 5.62
C PRO A 114 9.29 7.52 4.17
N ASN A 115 9.01 6.61 3.23
CA ASN A 115 8.96 6.87 1.81
C ASN A 115 7.71 6.27 1.16
N ASP A 116 7.27 6.88 0.06
CA ASP A 116 6.35 6.23 -0.89
C ASP A 116 7.07 5.05 -1.55
N PRO A 117 6.36 3.94 -1.84
CA PRO A 117 6.95 2.79 -2.47
C PRO A 117 7.34 3.11 -3.92
N LYS A 118 8.40 2.48 -4.42
CA LYS A 118 8.80 2.59 -5.82
C LYS A 118 8.16 1.48 -6.63
N LEU A 119 7.47 1.84 -7.71
CA LEU A 119 7.07 0.89 -8.74
C LEU A 119 8.33 0.54 -9.54
N VAL A 120 8.70 -0.73 -9.56
CA VAL A 120 9.91 -1.22 -10.22
C VAL A 120 9.62 -2.43 -11.10
N GLU A 121 10.45 -2.63 -12.11
CA GLU A 121 10.38 -3.79 -13.00
C GLU A 121 11.78 -4.36 -13.24
N TRP A 122 11.84 -5.68 -13.36
CA TRP A 122 13.07 -6.37 -13.75
C TRP A 122 13.16 -6.45 -15.28
N SER A 123 14.37 -6.25 -15.82
CA SER A 123 14.70 -6.50 -17.22
C SER A 123 16.06 -7.18 -17.30
N CYS A 124 16.37 -7.83 -18.42
CA CYS A 124 17.68 -8.43 -18.61
C CYS A 124 18.15 -8.33 -20.07
N ASP A 125 19.46 -8.22 -20.22
CA ASP A 125 20.17 -8.50 -21.47
C ASP A 125 21.13 -9.70 -21.30
N GLU A 126 21.96 -9.95 -22.31
CA GLU A 126 22.90 -11.08 -22.30
C GLU A 126 23.94 -10.98 -21.17
N ASP A 127 24.22 -9.78 -20.67
CA ASP A 127 25.29 -9.50 -19.72
C ASP A 127 24.77 -9.17 -18.32
N LYS A 128 23.63 -8.48 -18.23
CA LYS A 128 23.15 -7.85 -17.00
C LYS A 128 21.65 -8.02 -16.78
N VAL A 129 21.29 -7.93 -15.52
CA VAL A 129 19.92 -7.70 -15.06
C VAL A 129 19.78 -6.25 -14.63
N PHE A 130 18.68 -5.61 -14.99
CA PHE A 130 18.37 -4.23 -14.65
C PHE A 130 17.15 -4.17 -13.75
N LEU A 131 17.20 -3.27 -12.77
CA LEU A 131 16.03 -2.80 -12.05
C LEU A 131 15.64 -1.45 -12.64
N LEU A 132 14.44 -1.35 -13.19
CA LEU A 132 13.92 -0.17 -13.86
C LEU A 132 12.95 0.58 -12.94
N ASP A 133 12.92 1.91 -13.04
CA ASP A 133 11.85 2.71 -12.42
C ASP A 133 10.60 2.61 -13.30
N GLY A 134 9.59 1.92 -12.79
CA GLY A 134 8.30 1.74 -13.44
C GLY A 134 7.30 2.86 -13.13
N THR A 135 7.67 3.89 -12.36
CA THR A 135 6.74 4.94 -11.92
C THR A 135 6.06 5.63 -13.10
N VAL A 136 4.74 5.47 -13.19
CA VAL A 136 3.93 6.01 -14.28
C VAL A 136 3.32 7.35 -13.84
N LYS A 137 3.76 8.46 -14.44
CA LYS A 137 3.12 9.79 -14.26
C LYS A 137 2.22 10.19 -15.42
N ALA A 138 2.26 9.42 -16.49
CA ALA A 138 1.47 9.66 -17.69
C ALA A 138 0.97 8.35 -18.30
N THR A 139 -0.13 8.39 -19.01
CA THR A 139 -0.76 7.24 -19.65
C THR A 139 -1.17 7.57 -21.07
N CYS A 140 -1.20 6.55 -21.92
CA CYS A 140 -1.63 6.63 -23.30
C CYS A 140 -2.26 5.28 -23.70
N ASP A 141 -3.37 5.31 -24.44
CA ASP A 141 -4.01 4.11 -24.94
C ASP A 141 -3.13 3.48 -26.04
N THR A 142 -2.71 2.24 -25.85
CA THR A 142 -1.85 1.50 -26.79
C THR A 142 -2.48 1.28 -28.17
N SER A 143 -3.80 1.44 -28.30
CA SER A 143 -4.50 1.35 -29.58
C SER A 143 -4.39 2.63 -30.43
N GLU A 144 -4.02 3.76 -29.81
CA GLU A 144 -3.86 5.04 -30.50
C GLU A 144 -2.47 5.13 -31.16
N ALA A 145 -2.37 5.80 -32.31
CA ALA A 145 -1.12 5.91 -33.06
C ALA A 145 -0.04 6.71 -32.30
N ILE A 146 -0.44 7.68 -31.47
CA ILE A 146 0.47 8.45 -30.61
C ILE A 146 1.19 7.59 -29.56
N SER A 147 0.71 6.37 -29.27
CA SER A 147 1.32 5.45 -28.28
C SER A 147 2.79 5.15 -28.61
N LYS A 148 3.15 5.05 -29.89
CA LYS A 148 4.55 4.86 -30.33
C LYS A 148 5.44 6.03 -29.89
N GLY A 149 4.95 7.26 -30.08
CA GLY A 149 5.66 8.46 -29.65
C GLY A 149 5.73 8.55 -28.13
N PHE A 150 4.66 8.15 -27.45
CA PHE A 150 4.61 8.06 -26.00
C PHE A 150 5.68 7.08 -25.47
N GLU A 151 5.73 5.84 -25.95
CA GLU A 151 6.69 4.83 -25.49
C GLU A 151 8.15 5.28 -25.64
N LEU A 152 8.48 5.98 -26.72
CA LEU A 152 9.84 6.53 -26.95
C LEU A 152 10.21 7.64 -25.96
N ASN A 153 9.24 8.44 -25.52
CA ASN A 153 9.47 9.57 -24.60
C ASN A 153 9.26 9.20 -23.12
N TYR A 154 8.64 8.05 -22.85
CA TYR A 154 8.35 7.52 -21.52
C TYR A 154 9.07 6.18 -21.26
N MET A 155 10.27 6.00 -21.84
CA MET A 155 11.13 4.86 -21.53
C MET A 155 11.47 4.82 -20.04
N LYS A 156 11.45 3.62 -19.46
CA LYS A 156 11.73 3.40 -18.03
C LYS A 156 13.23 3.59 -17.76
N PRO A 157 13.65 4.48 -16.85
CA PRO A 157 15.06 4.66 -16.55
C PRO A 157 15.61 3.49 -15.73
N VAL A 158 16.89 3.18 -15.95
CA VAL A 158 17.60 2.14 -15.19
C VAL A 158 18.00 2.69 -13.82
N MET A 159 17.47 2.10 -12.75
CA MET A 159 17.85 2.42 -11.36
C MET A 159 19.13 1.70 -10.96
N LYS A 160 19.26 0.43 -11.36
CA LYS A 160 20.40 -0.42 -11.00
C LYS A 160 20.68 -1.45 -12.08
N ALA A 161 21.94 -1.83 -12.22
CA ALA A 161 22.37 -2.94 -13.07
C ALA A 161 23.19 -3.93 -12.25
N PHE A 162 22.98 -5.22 -12.50
CA PHE A 162 23.60 -6.34 -11.80
C PHE A 162 24.25 -7.28 -12.80
N ASP A 163 25.47 -7.74 -12.53
CA ASP A 163 26.09 -8.78 -13.36
C ASP A 163 25.40 -10.12 -13.11
N ILE A 164 25.14 -10.86 -14.18
CA ILE A 164 24.64 -12.24 -14.08
C ILE A 164 25.76 -13.13 -13.50
N LYS A 165 25.52 -13.72 -12.33
CA LYS A 165 26.50 -14.60 -11.67
C LYS A 165 26.37 -16.04 -12.14
N ALA A 166 25.15 -16.50 -12.39
CA ALA A 166 24.83 -17.80 -12.97
C ALA A 166 23.44 -17.78 -13.62
N VAL A 167 23.18 -18.79 -14.45
CA VAL A 167 21.83 -19.19 -14.90
C VAL A 167 21.46 -20.45 -14.11
N ASN A 168 20.19 -20.58 -13.72
CA ASN A 168 19.75 -21.75 -12.96
C ASN A 168 19.75 -23.04 -13.81
N PRO A 169 19.79 -24.24 -13.19
CA PRO A 169 20.03 -25.50 -13.92
C PRO A 169 18.98 -25.83 -15.00
N ASP A 170 17.74 -25.39 -14.81
CA ASP A 170 16.66 -25.60 -15.78
C ASP A 170 16.54 -24.48 -16.83
N SER A 171 17.42 -23.47 -16.76
CA SER A 171 17.47 -22.34 -17.70
C SER A 171 16.26 -21.41 -17.67
N THR A 172 15.54 -21.38 -16.56
CA THR A 172 14.32 -20.57 -16.38
C THR A 172 14.55 -19.25 -15.66
N GLY A 173 15.74 -19.00 -15.12
CA GLY A 173 16.05 -17.80 -14.36
C GLY A 173 17.55 -17.48 -14.24
N VAL A 174 17.82 -16.31 -13.67
CA VAL A 174 19.17 -15.75 -13.49
C VAL A 174 19.46 -15.47 -12.03
N VAL A 175 20.72 -15.64 -11.64
CA VAL A 175 21.20 -15.37 -10.28
C VAL A 175 22.04 -14.10 -10.28
N ILE A 176 21.68 -13.13 -9.43
CA ILE A 176 22.40 -11.87 -9.22
C ILE A 176 22.82 -11.69 -7.77
N ASP A 177 23.92 -10.98 -7.53
CA ASP A 177 24.33 -10.59 -6.17
C ASP A 177 23.62 -9.30 -5.76
N VAL A 178 22.81 -9.37 -4.71
CA VAL A 178 22.02 -8.26 -4.18
C VAL A 178 22.50 -7.77 -2.82
N SER A 179 23.64 -8.27 -2.34
CA SER A 179 24.18 -7.97 -1.00
C SER A 179 24.32 -6.47 -0.78
N LYS A 180 24.85 -5.76 -1.77
CA LYS A 180 25.01 -4.30 -1.69
C LYS A 180 23.68 -3.57 -1.82
N PHE A 181 22.79 -4.04 -2.69
CA PHE A 181 21.52 -3.36 -2.95
C PHE A 181 20.62 -3.31 -1.71
N PHE A 182 20.42 -4.43 -1.02
CA PHE A 182 19.61 -4.47 0.22
C PHE A 182 20.37 -4.02 1.48
N CYS A 183 21.61 -3.53 1.32
CA CYS A 183 22.46 -3.03 2.42
C CYS A 183 23.25 -1.78 2.00
N SER A 184 22.58 -0.86 1.31
CA SER A 184 23.12 0.43 0.89
C SER A 184 22.16 1.58 1.20
N ASP A 185 22.70 2.78 1.25
CA ASP A 185 21.95 4.03 1.45
C ASP A 185 21.30 4.51 0.15
N GLU A 186 20.42 3.69 -0.41
CA GLU A 186 19.57 4.09 -1.53
C GLU A 186 18.43 4.95 -0.98
N GLU A 187 18.12 6.08 -1.64
CA GLU A 187 17.15 7.07 -1.15
C GLU A 187 15.78 6.44 -0.79
N TYR A 188 15.26 5.55 -1.64
CA TYR A 188 13.98 4.86 -1.49
C TYR A 188 14.00 3.72 -0.44
N MET A 189 15.17 3.39 0.11
CA MET A 189 15.34 2.46 1.22
C MET A 189 15.87 3.13 2.49
N SER A 190 16.04 4.46 2.46
CA SER A 190 16.51 5.23 3.60
C SER A 190 15.51 5.16 4.76
N PRO A 191 15.99 5.07 6.02
CA PRO A 191 15.11 5.16 7.18
C PRO A 191 14.63 6.60 7.45
N PHE A 192 15.20 7.61 6.78
CA PHE A 192 14.87 9.01 6.99
C PHE A 192 13.72 9.46 6.09
N ILE A 193 12.91 10.39 6.60
CA ILE A 193 11.84 11.03 5.82
C ILE A 193 12.49 12.02 4.85
N PRO A 194 12.23 11.93 3.53
CA PRO A 194 12.76 12.88 2.55
C PRO A 194 12.33 14.32 2.88
N SER A 195 13.26 15.26 2.69
CA SER A 195 12.93 16.69 2.84
C SER A 195 12.04 17.15 1.70
N SER A 196 10.94 17.83 2.03
CA SER A 196 10.06 18.51 1.08
C SER A 196 10.35 20.02 1.02
N PRO A 197 10.15 20.70 -0.12
CA PRO A 197 10.19 22.16 -0.18
C PRO A 197 9.27 22.84 0.85
N PHE A 198 8.18 22.18 1.25
CA PHE A 198 7.28 22.67 2.30
C PHE A 198 7.89 22.61 3.70
N ASP A 199 8.79 21.65 3.99
CA ASP A 199 9.41 21.54 5.31
C ASP A 199 10.18 22.82 5.66
N GLY A 200 10.89 23.40 4.69
CA GLY A 200 11.61 24.67 4.86
C GLY A 200 10.68 25.86 5.14
N LEU A 201 9.47 25.87 4.57
CA LEU A 201 8.46 26.92 4.82
C LEU A 201 7.92 26.86 6.26
N PHE A 202 7.87 25.67 6.87
CA PHE A 202 7.38 25.44 8.23
C PHE A 202 8.51 25.32 9.27
N GLY A 203 9.77 25.59 8.89
CA GLY A 203 10.91 25.49 9.79
C GLY A 203 11.22 24.06 10.25
N ILE A 204 10.76 23.05 9.52
CA ILE A 204 10.99 21.64 9.82
C ILE A 204 12.33 21.22 9.22
N SER A 205 13.24 20.74 10.08
CA SER A 205 14.52 20.18 9.66
C SER A 205 14.48 18.66 9.73
N ARG A 206 14.55 18.00 8.57
CA ARG A 206 14.61 16.52 8.49
C ARG A 206 16.01 16.02 8.77
N LYS A 207 16.12 14.84 9.40
CA LYS A 207 17.43 14.24 9.63
C LYS A 207 18.01 13.69 8.34
N LYS A 208 19.33 13.81 8.24
CA LYS A 208 20.17 13.14 7.24
C LYS A 208 21.42 12.65 7.95
N GLY A 209 21.98 11.55 7.48
CA GLY A 209 23.17 10.96 8.07
C GLY A 209 24.14 10.45 7.01
N THR A 210 25.40 10.28 7.42
CA THR A 210 26.42 9.64 6.59
C THR A 210 26.41 8.14 6.87
N PHE A 211 26.07 7.34 5.86
CA PHE A 211 25.99 5.87 5.97
C PHE A 211 27.34 5.22 6.31
N LYS A 212 27.31 4.18 7.16
CA LYS A 212 28.46 3.38 7.61
C LYS A 212 28.25 1.93 7.18
N SER A 213 28.78 1.59 6.01
CA SER A 213 28.59 0.28 5.37
C SER A 213 29.26 -0.87 6.14
N ASP A 214 30.39 -0.62 6.77
CA ASP A 214 31.16 -1.56 7.60
C ASP A 214 30.43 -1.99 8.88
N MET A 215 29.51 -1.15 9.38
CA MET A 215 28.70 -1.42 10.58
C MET A 215 27.27 -1.90 10.24
N SER A 216 26.90 -1.81 8.96
CA SER A 216 25.59 -2.18 8.45
C SER A 216 25.57 -3.62 7.95
N SER A 217 24.44 -4.31 8.11
CA SER A 217 24.34 -5.72 7.68
C SER A 217 22.89 -6.17 7.51
N ILE A 218 22.65 -7.04 6.52
CA ILE A 218 21.41 -7.81 6.40
C ILE A 218 21.33 -8.79 7.58
N LEU A 219 20.27 -8.66 8.36
CA LEU A 219 19.98 -9.45 9.56
C LEU A 219 19.17 -10.70 9.23
N ASP A 220 18.17 -10.57 8.37
CA ASP A 220 17.23 -11.63 8.04
C ASP A 220 16.66 -11.46 6.62
N PHE A 221 16.17 -12.56 6.05
CA PHE A 221 15.53 -12.57 4.74
C PHE A 221 14.44 -13.65 4.67
N LYS A 222 13.35 -13.34 3.98
CA LYS A 222 12.24 -14.26 3.72
C LYS A 222 11.76 -14.12 2.28
N ALA A 223 11.25 -15.21 1.74
CA ALA A 223 10.64 -15.26 0.41
C ALA A 223 9.28 -15.93 0.52
N PHE A 224 8.30 -15.39 -0.21
CA PHE A 224 6.92 -15.82 -0.21
C PHE A 224 6.41 -15.86 -1.66
N PRO A 225 5.24 -16.49 -1.94
CA PRO A 225 4.73 -16.64 -3.30
C PRO A 225 4.54 -15.34 -4.09
N LYS A 226 4.41 -14.19 -3.41
CA LYS A 226 4.18 -12.88 -4.03
C LYS A 226 5.12 -11.77 -3.59
N ASN A 227 5.98 -11.99 -2.60
CA ASN A 227 6.93 -10.98 -2.17
C ASN A 227 8.21 -11.59 -1.59
N ILE A 228 9.26 -10.80 -1.60
CA ILE A 228 10.50 -11.05 -0.86
C ILE A 228 10.69 -9.95 0.18
N VAL A 229 11.38 -10.27 1.27
CA VAL A 229 11.63 -9.37 2.39
C VAL A 229 13.08 -9.47 2.85
N PHE A 230 13.72 -8.32 3.02
CA PHE A 230 15.03 -8.20 3.68
C PHE A 230 14.90 -7.31 4.91
N ARG A 231 15.50 -7.74 6.02
CA ARG A 231 15.67 -6.93 7.23
C ARG A 231 17.12 -6.53 7.36
N THR A 232 17.38 -5.23 7.40
CA THR A 232 18.73 -4.68 7.36
C THR A 232 18.97 -3.72 8.52
N ARG A 233 20.07 -3.92 9.26
CA ARG A 233 20.59 -2.89 10.17
C ARG A 233 21.37 -1.87 9.35
N MET A 234 20.97 -0.61 9.44
CA MET A 234 21.62 0.51 8.80
C MET A 234 22.18 1.44 9.87
N VAL A 235 23.47 1.76 9.75
CA VAL A 235 24.19 2.62 10.69
C VAL A 235 24.61 3.90 9.98
N TYR A 236 24.41 5.03 10.66
CA TYR A 236 24.71 6.36 10.17
C TYR A 236 25.42 7.19 11.23
N THR A 237 26.12 8.24 10.79
CA THR A 237 26.48 9.37 11.65
C THR A 237 25.54 10.53 11.35
N VAL A 238 24.75 10.96 12.33
CA VAL A 238 23.79 12.08 12.24
C VAL A 238 24.23 13.16 13.23
N SER A 239 24.54 14.36 12.75
CA SER A 239 25.03 15.47 13.60
C SER A 239 26.14 15.04 14.58
N SER A 240 27.15 14.33 14.05
CA SER A 240 28.29 13.77 14.80
C SER A 240 27.95 12.68 15.84
N SER A 241 26.70 12.25 15.92
CA SER A 241 26.26 11.17 16.82
C SER A 241 25.97 9.88 16.03
N PRO A 242 26.20 8.70 16.61
CA PRO A 242 25.81 7.44 15.98
C PRO A 242 24.28 7.31 15.94
N PHE A 243 23.76 6.87 14.81
CA PHE A 243 22.35 6.55 14.59
C PHE A 243 22.24 5.15 14.01
N THR A 244 21.33 4.34 14.55
CA THR A 244 21.08 2.98 14.05
C THR A 244 19.59 2.80 13.82
N ALA A 245 19.23 2.31 12.63
CA ALA A 245 17.90 1.84 12.34
C ALA A 245 17.95 0.39 11.86
N VAL A 246 16.87 -0.35 12.09
CA VAL A 246 16.59 -1.58 11.35
C VAL A 246 15.45 -1.27 10.41
N VAL A 247 15.64 -1.54 9.11
CA VAL A 247 14.62 -1.38 8.09
C VAL A 247 14.17 -2.73 7.58
N THR A 248 12.89 -2.85 7.28
CA THR A 248 12.31 -3.98 6.53
C THR A 248 11.99 -3.48 5.13
N VAL A 249 12.66 -4.04 4.13
CA VAL A 249 12.44 -3.77 2.71
C VAL A 249 11.63 -4.92 2.13
N SER A 250 10.44 -4.62 1.62
CA SER A 250 9.56 -5.57 0.93
C SER A 250 9.54 -5.27 -0.56
N MET A 251 9.68 -6.30 -1.39
CA MET A 251 9.43 -6.23 -2.83
C MET A 251 8.27 -7.16 -3.17
N ILE A 252 7.09 -6.60 -3.46
CA ILE A 252 5.84 -7.35 -3.71
C ILE A 252 5.43 -7.26 -5.17
N GLN A 253 5.11 -8.40 -5.77
CA GLN A 253 4.58 -8.48 -7.14
C GLN A 253 3.17 -7.92 -7.16
N LEU A 254 2.92 -6.95 -8.04
CA LEU A 254 1.59 -6.43 -8.29
C LEU A 254 0.84 -7.29 -9.32
N PRO A 255 -0.51 -7.24 -9.34
CA PRO A 255 -1.28 -7.85 -10.41
C PRO A 255 -0.91 -7.31 -11.80
N ASP A 256 -0.92 -8.20 -12.80
CA ASP A 256 -0.73 -7.82 -14.21
C ASP A 256 -1.78 -6.79 -14.65
N GLN A 257 -3.03 -7.05 -14.29
CA GLN A 257 -4.16 -6.14 -14.50
C GLN A 257 -4.37 -5.32 -13.22
N PRO A 258 -4.07 -4.02 -13.23
CA PRO A 258 -4.31 -3.17 -12.06
C PRO A 258 -5.82 -3.05 -11.77
N MET A 259 -6.17 -2.71 -10.53
CA MET A 259 -7.55 -2.32 -10.20
C MET A 259 -8.04 -1.24 -11.16
N ARG A 260 -9.33 -1.25 -11.52
CA ARG A 260 -9.91 -0.12 -12.27
C ARG A 260 -9.80 1.16 -11.43
N PRO A 261 -9.06 2.18 -11.88
CA PRO A 261 -9.00 3.45 -11.17
C PRO A 261 -10.35 4.15 -11.19
N ARG A 262 -10.60 4.98 -10.18
CA ARG A 262 -11.72 5.93 -10.16
C ARG A 262 -11.18 7.34 -10.24
N LEU A 263 -11.70 8.12 -11.19
CA LEU A 263 -11.31 9.51 -11.36
C LEU A 263 -11.74 10.33 -10.14
N ALA A 264 -10.85 11.18 -9.66
CA ALA A 264 -11.13 12.07 -8.53
C ALA A 264 -12.16 13.14 -8.91
N ASP A 265 -13.06 13.43 -7.98
CA ASP A 265 -13.96 14.58 -8.04
C ASP A 265 -13.62 15.53 -6.88
N HIS A 266 -13.31 16.79 -7.21
CA HIS A 266 -12.89 17.81 -6.24
C HIS A 266 -13.93 18.12 -5.16
N ARG A 267 -15.20 17.70 -5.34
CA ARG A 267 -16.28 17.87 -4.35
C ARG A 267 -16.25 16.79 -3.27
N ILE A 268 -15.49 15.71 -3.46
CA ILE A 268 -15.49 14.53 -2.59
C ILE A 268 -14.08 14.34 -2.04
N GLY A 269 -13.96 14.27 -0.72
CA GLY A 269 -12.67 14.29 -0.02
C GLY A 269 -11.93 12.96 -0.07
N TYR A 270 -11.34 12.61 -1.22
CA TYR A 270 -10.42 11.47 -1.37
C TYR A 270 -9.01 11.95 -1.68
N PHE A 271 -8.01 11.28 -1.08
CA PHE A 271 -6.63 11.38 -1.55
C PHE A 271 -6.56 10.88 -2.99
N ALA A 272 -5.70 11.49 -3.81
CA ALA A 272 -5.61 11.13 -5.21
C ALA A 272 -4.22 11.33 -5.81
N ASP A 273 -3.83 10.38 -6.66
CA ASP A 273 -2.58 10.39 -7.40
C ASP A 273 -2.77 11.08 -8.75
N ARG A 274 -1.96 12.11 -9.01
CA ARG A 274 -2.05 12.93 -10.22
C ARG A 274 -1.37 12.23 -11.39
N HIS A 275 -2.04 12.28 -12.53
CA HIS A 275 -1.64 11.65 -13.77
C HIS A 275 -1.86 12.60 -14.95
N ILE A 276 -1.11 12.35 -16.03
CA ILE A 276 -1.31 13.00 -17.32
C ILE A 276 -1.83 11.95 -18.30
N GLU A 277 -2.91 12.24 -18.99
CA GLU A 277 -3.41 11.39 -20.07
C GLU A 277 -3.09 12.02 -21.42
N TYR A 278 -2.53 11.22 -22.32
CA TYR A 278 -2.30 11.56 -23.72
C TYR A 278 -3.28 10.77 -24.58
N THR A 279 -4.01 11.48 -25.43
CA THR A 279 -5.05 10.90 -26.29
C THR A 279 -5.19 11.72 -27.57
N GLU A 280 -5.45 11.06 -28.69
CA GLU A 280 -5.78 11.68 -29.99
C GLU A 280 -7.15 12.35 -29.99
N LYS A 281 -7.98 12.02 -29.00
CA LYS A 281 -9.37 12.54 -28.88
C LYS A 281 -9.44 13.99 -28.41
N THR A 282 -8.31 14.60 -28.00
CA THR A 282 -8.24 15.99 -27.54
C THR A 282 -6.96 16.67 -28.02
N ASP A 283 -7.01 17.97 -28.31
CA ASP A 283 -5.86 18.76 -28.79
C ASP A 283 -4.84 19.14 -27.70
N ARG A 284 -4.80 18.39 -26.59
CA ARG A 284 -3.91 18.62 -25.44
C ARG A 284 -3.81 17.36 -24.59
N SER A 285 -2.80 17.30 -23.73
CA SER A 285 -2.80 16.35 -22.62
C SER A 285 -3.78 16.77 -21.53
N GLU A 286 -4.37 15.80 -20.84
CA GLU A 286 -5.33 16.03 -19.77
C GLU A 286 -4.72 15.71 -18.41
N LYS A 287 -4.95 16.59 -17.43
CA LYS A 287 -4.61 16.30 -16.04
C LYS A 287 -5.77 15.55 -15.42
N ILE A 288 -5.52 14.30 -15.06
CA ILE A 288 -6.47 13.45 -14.35
C ILE A 288 -5.88 13.07 -12.99
N SER A 289 -6.71 12.62 -12.06
CA SER A 289 -6.23 12.05 -10.81
C SER A 289 -7.03 10.80 -10.48
N TYR A 290 -6.37 9.79 -9.93
CA TYR A 290 -7.01 8.56 -9.46
C TYR A 290 -7.14 8.63 -7.94
N ILE A 291 -8.33 8.42 -7.41
CA ILE A 291 -8.48 8.33 -5.95
C ILE A 291 -7.75 7.11 -5.41
N THR A 292 -7.27 7.19 -4.17
CA THR A 292 -6.71 6.03 -3.48
C THR A 292 -7.84 5.26 -2.79
N ARG A 293 -7.92 3.94 -3.00
CA ARG A 293 -8.93 3.08 -2.37
C ARG A 293 -8.50 1.62 -2.35
N TRP A 294 -9.05 0.83 -1.43
CA TRP A 294 -8.90 -0.64 -1.48
C TRP A 294 -9.70 -1.26 -2.64
N ASN A 295 -9.20 -2.35 -3.19
CA ASN A 295 -9.89 -3.13 -4.22
C ASN A 295 -10.97 -4.04 -3.62
N ILE A 296 -12.13 -3.47 -3.37
CA ILE A 296 -13.31 -4.16 -2.84
C ILE A 296 -14.22 -4.59 -4.00
N ALA A 297 -14.35 -5.89 -4.21
CA ALA A 297 -15.24 -6.48 -5.19
C ALA A 297 -15.87 -7.77 -4.64
N PRO A 298 -17.09 -8.15 -5.10
CA PRO A 298 -17.67 -9.44 -4.74
C PRO A 298 -16.78 -10.59 -5.21
N LYS A 299 -16.81 -11.72 -4.49
CA LYS A 299 -16.24 -12.98 -4.99
C LYS A 299 -16.90 -13.35 -6.33
N PRO A 300 -16.19 -13.95 -7.30
CA PRO A 300 -16.76 -14.28 -8.61
C PRO A 300 -18.09 -15.06 -8.56
N GLY A 301 -18.27 -15.94 -7.56
CA GLY A 301 -19.51 -16.71 -7.37
C GLY A 301 -20.66 -15.98 -6.64
N ASP A 302 -20.42 -14.80 -6.08
CA ASP A 302 -21.41 -14.05 -5.30
C ASP A 302 -21.92 -12.79 -6.03
N LEU A 303 -21.46 -12.54 -7.26
CA LEU A 303 -21.82 -11.34 -8.03
C LEU A 303 -23.33 -11.16 -8.23
N GLU A 304 -24.04 -12.22 -8.59
CA GLU A 304 -25.49 -12.15 -8.81
C GLU A 304 -26.27 -11.96 -7.49
N LYS A 305 -25.77 -12.52 -6.39
CA LYS A 305 -26.34 -12.27 -5.04
C LYS A 305 -26.15 -10.81 -4.64
N TYR A 306 -24.95 -10.27 -4.88
CA TYR A 306 -24.64 -8.86 -4.64
C TYR A 306 -25.56 -7.94 -5.43
N LYS A 307 -25.73 -8.20 -6.73
CA LYS A 307 -26.65 -7.42 -7.60
C LYS A 307 -28.11 -7.54 -7.15
N ALA A 308 -28.51 -8.67 -6.57
CA ALA A 308 -29.82 -8.86 -5.97
C ALA A 308 -29.99 -8.16 -4.60
N GLY A 309 -28.97 -7.45 -4.10
CA GLY A 309 -29.00 -6.70 -2.85
C GLY A 309 -28.65 -7.52 -1.60
N ALA A 310 -28.21 -8.77 -1.75
CA ALA A 310 -27.75 -9.56 -0.62
C ALA A 310 -26.37 -9.09 -0.12
N LEU A 311 -26.15 -9.12 1.19
CA LEU A 311 -24.83 -8.89 1.77
C LEU A 311 -23.89 -10.05 1.42
N VAL A 312 -22.77 -9.72 0.78
CA VAL A 312 -21.72 -10.67 0.41
C VAL A 312 -20.41 -10.31 1.10
N GLU A 313 -19.46 -11.24 1.14
CA GLU A 313 -18.10 -10.93 1.55
C GLU A 313 -17.28 -10.48 0.34
N PRO A 314 -16.38 -9.50 0.48
CA PRO A 314 -15.49 -9.15 -0.61
C PRO A 314 -14.49 -10.27 -0.89
N ALA A 315 -13.96 -10.30 -2.12
CA ALA A 315 -12.92 -11.23 -2.52
C ALA A 315 -11.64 -11.06 -1.69
N LYS A 316 -11.34 -9.82 -1.25
CA LYS A 316 -10.23 -9.47 -0.38
C LYS A 316 -10.73 -8.54 0.73
N PRO A 317 -10.96 -9.04 1.95
CA PRO A 317 -11.22 -8.20 3.11
C PRO A 317 -10.02 -7.32 3.46
N ILE A 318 -10.29 -6.14 4.02
CA ILE A 318 -9.29 -5.27 4.63
C ILE A 318 -9.05 -5.77 6.04
N VAL A 319 -7.83 -6.18 6.36
CA VAL A 319 -7.48 -6.73 7.67
C VAL A 319 -6.45 -5.85 8.33
N TYR A 320 -6.78 -5.33 9.52
CA TYR A 320 -5.87 -4.61 10.38
C TYR A 320 -5.43 -5.46 11.56
N TYR A 321 -4.13 -5.52 11.79
CA TYR A 321 -3.54 -6.18 12.93
C TYR A 321 -3.20 -5.14 14.02
N ILE A 322 -3.55 -5.44 15.27
CA ILE A 322 -3.32 -4.53 16.41
C ILE A 322 -2.05 -4.93 17.15
N ASP A 323 -1.17 -3.96 17.36
CA ASP A 323 0.08 -4.13 18.11
C ASP A 323 -0.16 -4.70 19.52
N ASP A 324 0.67 -5.65 19.92
CA ASP A 324 0.59 -6.24 21.26
C ASP A 324 1.09 -5.28 22.35
N ALA A 325 1.83 -4.24 21.95
CA ALA A 325 2.28 -3.13 22.78
C ALA A 325 1.14 -2.26 23.35
N PHE A 326 -0.08 -2.32 22.77
CA PHE A 326 -1.23 -1.63 23.36
C PHE A 326 -1.67 -2.29 24.67
N PRO A 327 -2.02 -1.54 25.72
CA PRO A 327 -2.67 -2.07 26.92
C PRO A 327 -3.91 -2.92 26.59
N ALA A 328 -4.06 -4.04 27.30
CA ALA A 328 -5.13 -5.01 27.04
C ALA A 328 -6.54 -4.41 27.14
N GLU A 329 -6.73 -3.49 28.08
CA GLU A 329 -7.99 -2.79 28.32
C GLU A 329 -8.39 -1.83 27.19
N TRP A 330 -7.43 -1.37 26.37
CA TRP A 330 -7.73 -0.48 25.24
C TRP A 330 -8.06 -1.25 23.95
N ARG A 331 -7.50 -2.45 23.77
CA ARG A 331 -7.65 -3.24 22.54
C ARG A 331 -9.09 -3.42 22.07
N PRO A 332 -10.11 -3.67 22.93
CA PRO A 332 -11.50 -3.74 22.49
C PRO A 332 -11.96 -2.47 21.77
N TYR A 333 -11.66 -1.28 22.31
CA TYR A 333 -12.02 0.01 21.70
C TYR A 333 -11.30 0.27 20.38
N LEU A 334 -10.04 -0.19 20.27
CA LEU A 334 -9.26 -0.07 19.03
C LEU A 334 -9.84 -0.98 17.93
N LYS A 335 -10.23 -2.21 18.27
CA LYS A 335 -10.93 -3.14 17.34
C LYS A 335 -12.24 -2.53 16.86
N GLU A 336 -13.05 -2.02 17.78
CA GLU A 336 -14.29 -1.34 17.45
C GLU A 336 -14.08 -0.12 16.55
N GLY A 337 -12.99 0.63 16.74
CA GLY A 337 -12.68 1.80 15.91
C GLY A 337 -12.33 1.43 14.46
N ILE A 338 -11.64 0.31 14.27
CA ILE A 338 -11.38 -0.24 12.93
C ILE A 338 -12.69 -0.73 12.31
N GLU A 339 -13.48 -1.49 13.07
CA GLU A 339 -14.66 -2.19 12.57
C GLU A 339 -15.91 -1.30 12.47
N ASP A 340 -15.90 -0.08 13.01
CA ASP A 340 -17.02 0.86 12.84
C ASP A 340 -17.32 1.16 11.36
N TRP A 341 -16.27 1.18 10.51
CA TRP A 341 -16.38 1.31 9.06
C TRP A 341 -17.15 0.16 8.39
N GLN A 342 -17.30 -1.00 9.05
CA GLN A 342 -18.07 -2.13 8.56
C GLN A 342 -19.52 -1.75 8.24
N LYS A 343 -20.11 -0.82 9.00
CA LYS A 343 -21.48 -0.33 8.75
C LYS A 343 -21.61 0.39 7.41
N ALA A 344 -20.60 1.18 7.03
CA ALA A 344 -20.60 1.86 5.73
C ALA A 344 -20.40 0.86 4.57
N PHE A 345 -19.59 -0.19 4.78
CA PHE A 345 -19.44 -1.27 3.81
C PHE A 345 -20.71 -2.13 3.67
N GLU A 346 -21.42 -2.41 4.77
CA GLU A 346 -22.70 -3.11 4.74
C GLU A 346 -23.76 -2.33 3.97
N ALA A 347 -23.80 -1.00 4.14
CA ALA A 347 -24.69 -0.11 3.39
C ALA A 347 -24.49 -0.17 1.86
N ILE A 348 -23.34 -0.65 1.40
CA ILE A 348 -23.03 -0.84 -0.02
C ILE A 348 -22.95 -2.33 -0.42
N GLY A 349 -23.41 -3.24 0.44
CA GLY A 349 -23.58 -4.66 0.14
C GLY A 349 -22.46 -5.59 0.61
N PHE A 350 -21.48 -5.10 1.39
CA PHE A 350 -20.34 -5.91 1.84
C PHE A 350 -20.33 -6.10 3.36
N LYS A 351 -20.50 -7.35 3.82
CA LYS A 351 -20.22 -7.76 5.20
C LYS A 351 -18.77 -8.25 5.32
N ASN A 352 -18.19 -8.20 6.52
CA ASN A 352 -16.80 -8.61 6.79
C ASN A 352 -15.78 -7.98 5.82
N ALA A 353 -16.02 -6.72 5.43
CA ALA A 353 -15.18 -5.98 4.51
C ALA A 353 -13.94 -5.40 5.20
N ILE A 354 -14.07 -5.05 6.48
CA ILE A 354 -12.97 -4.55 7.31
C ILE A 354 -13.01 -5.28 8.66
N VAL A 355 -11.87 -5.84 9.07
CA VAL A 355 -11.77 -6.70 10.26
C VAL A 355 -10.52 -6.36 11.05
N ALA A 356 -10.65 -6.30 12.38
CA ALA A 356 -9.53 -6.15 13.29
C ALA A 356 -9.08 -7.50 13.86
N LYS A 357 -7.77 -7.73 13.91
CA LYS A 357 -7.17 -8.94 14.48
C LYS A 357 -6.05 -8.56 15.45
N ASP A 358 -5.83 -9.40 16.46
CA ASP A 358 -4.59 -9.31 17.23
C ASP A 358 -3.43 -9.85 16.40
N TYR A 359 -2.19 -9.50 16.76
CA TYR A 359 -1.02 -10.17 16.21
C TYR A 359 -1.11 -11.68 16.43
N PRO A 360 -0.87 -12.50 15.39
CA PRO A 360 -0.84 -13.94 15.54
C PRO A 360 0.33 -14.34 16.44
N LYS A 361 0.09 -15.24 17.40
CA LYS A 361 1.12 -15.70 18.35
C LYS A 361 2.00 -16.80 17.77
N ASP A 362 1.44 -17.60 16.86
CA ASP A 362 2.04 -18.84 16.38
C ASP A 362 2.22 -18.85 14.84
N ASP A 363 2.45 -17.67 14.25
CA ASP A 363 2.71 -17.51 12.82
C ASP A 363 4.16 -17.01 12.59
N PRO A 364 5.11 -17.89 12.21
CA PRO A 364 6.48 -17.49 11.97
C PRO A 364 6.65 -16.61 10.72
N ASP A 365 5.63 -16.52 9.86
CA ASP A 365 5.65 -15.70 8.64
C ASP A 365 5.06 -14.31 8.84
N PHE A 366 4.38 -14.08 9.97
CA PHE A 366 3.89 -12.77 10.35
C PHE A 366 5.05 -11.84 10.74
N ASN A 367 5.04 -10.65 10.16
CA ASN A 367 5.90 -9.54 10.55
C ASN A 367 5.10 -8.24 10.31
N PRO A 368 4.87 -7.39 11.33
CA PRO A 368 4.07 -6.18 11.16
C PRO A 368 4.70 -5.13 10.24
N ASP A 369 5.98 -5.28 9.88
CA ASP A 369 6.70 -4.43 8.95
C ASP A 369 6.75 -4.99 7.51
N ASP A 370 6.19 -6.18 7.26
CA ASP A 370 6.00 -6.71 5.91
C ASP A 370 4.80 -6.01 5.25
N ILE A 371 4.95 -5.64 3.97
CA ILE A 371 3.92 -4.94 3.19
C ILE A 371 2.58 -5.68 3.10
N ARG A 372 2.56 -7.00 3.32
CA ARG A 372 1.34 -7.81 3.34
C ARG A 372 0.38 -7.50 4.50
N PHE A 373 0.89 -6.90 5.59
CA PHE A 373 0.11 -6.74 6.82
C PHE A 373 -0.13 -5.26 7.14
N SER A 374 -1.39 -4.84 7.11
CA SER A 374 -1.81 -3.53 7.60
C SER A 374 -1.91 -3.56 9.12
N CYS A 375 -1.36 -2.56 9.80
CA CYS A 375 -1.24 -2.59 11.26
C CYS A 375 -1.61 -1.26 11.92
N LEU A 376 -2.25 -1.34 13.09
CA LEU A 376 -2.33 -0.25 14.06
C LEU A 376 -1.16 -0.42 15.04
N ARG A 377 -0.23 0.54 15.05
CA ARG A 377 1.07 0.47 15.72
C ARG A 377 1.15 1.45 16.88
N TYR A 378 1.70 1.00 18.00
CA TYR A 378 1.92 1.85 19.18
C TYR A 378 3.35 2.39 19.20
N ALA A 379 3.48 3.70 19.42
CA ALA A 379 4.78 4.38 19.46
C ALA A 379 4.95 5.19 20.74
N SER A 380 5.94 4.81 21.56
CA SER A 380 6.30 5.52 22.78
C SER A 380 7.06 6.82 22.45
N THR A 381 6.32 7.89 22.13
CA THR A 381 6.88 9.20 21.80
C THR A 381 6.08 10.34 22.44
N ARG A 382 6.71 11.52 22.51
CA ARG A 382 6.10 12.76 23.01
C ARG A 382 5.24 13.49 21.96
N VAL A 383 5.08 12.90 20.77
CA VAL A 383 4.26 13.50 19.72
C VAL A 383 2.79 13.31 20.11
N ALA A 384 2.08 14.41 20.29
CA ALA A 384 0.65 14.39 20.60
C ALA A 384 -0.16 14.35 19.30
N ASN A 385 -0.14 13.23 18.58
CA ASN A 385 -0.91 13.06 17.34
C ASN A 385 -1.18 11.58 17.03
N ALA A 386 -1.90 11.28 15.95
CA ALA A 386 -1.89 10.00 15.26
C ALA A 386 -1.76 10.23 13.75
N MET A 387 -1.50 9.18 12.97
CA MET A 387 -1.42 9.28 11.51
C MET A 387 -1.77 7.94 10.86
N GLY A 388 -2.62 7.96 9.84
CA GLY A 388 -3.00 6.79 9.05
C GLY A 388 -2.54 6.82 7.59
N PRO A 389 -1.22 6.70 7.28
CA PRO A 389 -0.78 6.61 5.89
C PRO A 389 -1.16 5.28 5.22
N SER A 390 -1.09 5.31 3.89
CA SER A 390 -1.25 4.14 3.05
C SER A 390 -0.27 4.14 1.88
N TRP A 391 0.16 2.96 1.47
CA TRP A 391 0.89 2.75 0.23
C TRP A 391 -0.04 2.26 -0.88
N THR A 392 0.17 2.76 -2.09
CA THR A 392 -0.70 2.49 -3.25
C THR A 392 0.07 1.86 -4.42
N ASP A 393 -0.65 1.13 -5.27
CA ASP A 393 -0.23 0.88 -6.65
C ASP A 393 -0.50 2.16 -7.47
N PRO A 394 0.55 2.89 -7.89
CA PRO A 394 0.37 4.18 -8.57
C PRO A 394 -0.33 4.03 -9.91
N ARG A 395 -0.40 2.83 -10.51
CA ARG A 395 -1.10 2.60 -11.79
C ARG A 395 -2.61 2.73 -11.68
N SER A 396 -3.17 2.64 -10.47
CA SER A 396 -4.62 2.63 -10.25
C SER A 396 -5.13 3.36 -9.02
N GLY A 397 -4.25 3.67 -8.06
CA GLY A 397 -4.66 4.12 -6.72
C GLY A 397 -5.12 2.98 -5.79
N GLU A 398 -4.92 1.71 -6.16
CA GLU A 398 -5.21 0.58 -5.25
C GLU A 398 -4.34 0.68 -3.99
N ILE A 399 -4.96 0.79 -2.82
CA ILE A 399 -4.24 0.72 -1.55
C ILE A 399 -3.77 -0.73 -1.34
N ILE A 400 -2.47 -0.89 -1.09
CA ILE A 400 -1.80 -2.18 -0.88
C ILE A 400 -1.52 -2.42 0.60
N ASN A 401 -1.19 -1.38 1.35
CA ASN A 401 -0.93 -1.44 2.80
C ASN A 401 -1.44 -0.17 3.48
N GLY A 402 -2.16 -0.32 4.59
CA GLY A 402 -2.51 0.78 5.50
C GLY A 402 -1.78 0.62 6.81
N SER A 403 -1.25 1.71 7.37
CA SER A 403 -0.68 1.68 8.71
C SER A 403 -1.19 2.86 9.52
N VAL A 404 -1.56 2.62 10.77
CA VAL A 404 -1.94 3.68 11.70
C VAL A 404 -0.90 3.77 12.80
N TYR A 405 -0.36 4.96 13.03
CA TYR A 405 0.60 5.23 14.10
C TYR A 405 -0.08 5.94 15.25
N PHE A 406 -0.11 5.28 16.38
CA PHE A 406 -0.58 5.83 17.64
C PHE A 406 0.62 6.30 18.45
N TYR A 407 0.85 7.61 18.52
CA TYR A 407 1.91 8.19 19.33
C TYR A 407 1.42 8.36 20.78
N HIS A 408 2.21 7.95 21.76
CA HIS A 408 1.78 7.86 23.18
C HIS A 408 1.12 9.14 23.71
N ASP A 409 1.71 10.31 23.47
CA ASP A 409 1.19 11.58 23.96
C ASP A 409 -0.13 12.02 23.28
N VAL A 410 -0.66 11.26 22.31
CA VAL A 410 -2.05 11.47 21.84
C VAL A 410 -3.06 11.26 22.96
N LEU A 411 -2.74 10.44 23.97
CA LEU A 411 -3.54 10.28 25.18
C LEU A 411 -3.74 11.61 25.91
N LYS A 412 -2.67 12.40 26.03
CA LYS A 412 -2.71 13.76 26.61
C LYS A 412 -3.60 14.67 25.77
N LEU A 413 -3.53 14.57 24.44
CA LEU A 413 -4.36 15.37 23.54
C LEU A 413 -5.85 15.04 23.71
N LEU A 414 -6.21 13.76 23.70
CA LEU A 414 -7.57 13.28 23.89
C LEU A 414 -8.13 13.66 25.26
N HIS A 415 -7.31 13.49 26.31
CA HIS A 415 -7.65 13.93 27.66
C HIS A 415 -7.93 15.44 27.69
N ASN A 416 -7.02 16.26 27.16
CA ASN A 416 -7.16 17.72 27.19
C ASN A 416 -8.38 18.19 26.39
N TRP A 417 -8.67 17.58 25.23
CA TRP A 417 -9.90 17.88 24.50
C TRP A 417 -11.13 17.53 25.34
N SER A 418 -11.15 16.36 25.97
CA SER A 418 -12.26 15.95 26.85
C SER A 418 -12.43 16.92 28.00
N PHE A 419 -11.36 17.23 28.73
CA PHE A 419 -11.39 18.17 29.85
C PHE A 419 -11.85 19.57 29.41
N ILE A 420 -11.19 20.18 28.43
CA ILE A 420 -11.46 21.57 28.02
C ILE A 420 -12.85 21.71 27.41
N GLN A 421 -13.26 20.75 26.57
CA GLN A 421 -14.47 20.90 25.75
C GLN A 421 -15.73 20.35 26.42
N THR A 422 -15.62 19.45 27.39
CA THR A 422 -16.82 18.76 27.92
C THR A 422 -17.03 18.91 29.42
N SER A 423 -16.05 19.42 30.17
CA SER A 423 -16.12 19.45 31.65
C SER A 423 -17.26 20.27 32.24
N THR A 424 -17.90 21.16 31.48
CA THR A 424 -19.08 21.92 31.90
C THR A 424 -20.30 21.01 32.09
N VAL A 425 -20.46 20.01 31.22
CA VAL A 425 -21.62 19.11 31.17
C VAL A 425 -21.29 17.67 31.58
N GLU A 426 -20.03 17.27 31.53
CA GLU A 426 -19.54 15.94 31.90
C GLU A 426 -18.53 16.05 33.05
N PRO A 427 -18.97 15.97 34.33
CA PRO A 427 -18.07 16.03 35.47
C PRO A 427 -16.99 14.94 35.47
N ALA A 428 -17.24 13.77 34.86
CA ALA A 428 -16.24 12.71 34.80
C ALA A 428 -15.00 13.11 33.99
N SER A 429 -15.14 14.06 33.06
CA SER A 429 -14.03 14.61 32.27
C SER A 429 -13.03 15.43 33.09
N ARG A 430 -13.35 15.78 34.34
CA ARG A 430 -12.50 16.58 35.25
C ARG A 430 -11.44 15.77 36.00
N LYS A 431 -11.48 14.43 35.90
CA LYS A 431 -10.49 13.58 36.58
C LYS A 431 -9.10 13.81 35.98
N GLU A 432 -8.08 13.82 36.84
CA GLU A 432 -6.68 13.95 36.43
C GLU A 432 -6.19 12.76 35.58
N VAL A 433 -6.65 11.55 35.91
CA VAL A 433 -6.34 10.32 35.17
C VAL A 433 -7.63 9.62 34.78
N TYR A 434 -7.75 9.28 33.51
CA TYR A 434 -8.92 8.58 32.97
C TYR A 434 -8.75 7.06 33.14
N SER A 435 -9.80 6.40 33.58
CA SER A 435 -9.92 4.94 33.46
C SER A 435 -10.02 4.52 31.98
N ALA A 436 -9.80 3.24 31.68
CA ALA A 436 -10.01 2.73 30.32
C ALA A 436 -11.43 2.94 29.80
N GLU A 437 -12.45 2.91 30.67
CA GLU A 437 -13.84 3.19 30.28
C GLU A 437 -14.04 4.64 29.83
N GLN A 438 -13.24 5.57 30.38
CA GLN A 438 -13.28 6.99 30.01
C GLN A 438 -12.41 7.30 28.79
N MET A 439 -11.21 6.70 28.70
CA MET A 439 -10.28 6.92 27.59
C MET A 439 -10.67 6.12 26.33
N GLY A 440 -11.21 4.92 26.51
CA GLY A 440 -11.58 3.98 25.45
C GLY A 440 -12.45 4.59 24.35
N PRO A 441 -13.57 5.26 24.67
CA PRO A 441 -14.41 5.94 23.66
C PRO A 441 -13.67 7.01 22.84
N LEU A 442 -12.67 7.68 23.43
CA LEU A 442 -11.84 8.69 22.77
C LEU A 442 -10.81 8.02 21.84
N LEU A 443 -10.21 6.91 22.30
CA LEU A 443 -9.33 6.07 21.48
C LEU A 443 -10.06 5.51 20.28
N ARG A 444 -11.28 4.98 20.49
CA ARG A 444 -12.15 4.51 19.40
C ARG A 444 -12.37 5.62 18.39
N TYR A 445 -12.75 6.83 18.82
CA TYR A 445 -12.94 7.97 17.92
C TYR A 445 -11.69 8.26 17.08
N LEU A 446 -10.52 8.35 17.71
CA LEU A 446 -9.25 8.56 17.04
C LEU A 446 -8.98 7.47 15.99
N VAL A 447 -9.14 6.19 16.37
CA VAL A 447 -8.91 5.07 15.45
C VAL A 447 -9.88 5.09 14.28
N VAL A 448 -11.17 5.40 14.49
CA VAL A 448 -12.12 5.51 13.37
C VAL A 448 -11.65 6.59 12.37
N HIS A 449 -11.19 7.74 12.88
CA HIS A 449 -10.68 8.83 12.05
C HIS A 449 -9.44 8.40 11.24
N GLU A 450 -8.43 7.82 11.90
CA GLU A 450 -7.20 7.40 11.22
C GLU A 450 -7.45 6.27 10.21
N ILE A 451 -8.37 5.35 10.51
CA ILE A 451 -8.76 4.31 9.56
C ILE A 451 -9.44 4.93 8.33
N GLY A 452 -10.21 6.01 8.48
CA GLY A 452 -10.74 6.77 7.34
C GLY A 452 -9.66 7.23 6.37
N HIS A 453 -8.52 7.73 6.86
CA HIS A 453 -7.37 8.05 5.99
C HIS A 453 -6.84 6.84 5.25
N THR A 454 -6.71 5.70 5.92
CA THR A 454 -6.28 4.45 5.29
C THR A 454 -7.32 3.85 4.33
N LEU A 455 -8.55 4.37 4.31
CA LEU A 455 -9.58 4.06 3.31
C LEU A 455 -9.56 5.05 2.14
N GLY A 456 -8.60 5.98 2.11
CA GLY A 456 -8.42 6.98 1.08
C GLY A 456 -9.08 8.33 1.36
N LEU A 457 -9.70 8.53 2.53
CA LEU A 457 -10.44 9.76 2.82
C LEU A 457 -9.52 10.88 3.32
N MET A 458 -9.74 12.09 2.82
CA MET A 458 -9.14 13.31 3.35
C MET A 458 -9.94 13.84 4.54
N HIS A 459 -9.35 14.78 5.27
CA HIS A 459 -10.12 15.59 6.21
C HIS A 459 -11.26 16.33 5.50
N ASN A 460 -12.45 16.31 6.12
CA ASN A 460 -13.60 17.09 5.67
C ASN A 460 -13.80 18.33 6.56
N MET A 461 -12.91 19.30 6.42
CA MET A 461 -12.90 20.54 7.23
C MET A 461 -14.15 21.42 7.07
N ARG A 462 -15.02 21.12 6.10
CA ARG A 462 -16.26 21.87 5.85
C ARG A 462 -17.50 21.17 6.43
N SER A 463 -17.37 19.94 6.88
CA SER A 463 -18.50 19.10 7.30
C SER A 463 -19.34 19.77 8.39
N SER A 464 -18.70 20.30 9.44
CA SER A 464 -19.37 20.96 10.58
C SER A 464 -20.25 22.14 10.20
N TYR A 465 -20.02 22.78 9.06
CA TYR A 465 -20.88 23.87 8.57
C TYR A 465 -22.32 23.41 8.27
N ALA A 466 -22.55 22.12 8.02
CA ALA A 466 -23.86 21.61 7.65
C ALA A 466 -24.86 21.56 8.81
N TYR A 467 -24.40 21.56 10.07
CA TYR A 467 -25.27 21.49 11.24
C TYR A 467 -25.35 22.87 11.91
N PRO A 468 -26.55 23.44 12.09
CA PRO A 468 -26.72 24.67 12.86
C PRO A 468 -26.23 24.47 14.30
N VAL A 469 -25.49 25.45 14.83
CA VAL A 469 -24.86 25.38 16.16
C VAL A 469 -25.88 25.05 17.26
N ASP A 470 -27.07 25.65 17.23
CA ASP A 470 -28.13 25.41 18.23
C ASP A 470 -28.60 23.95 18.27
N SER A 471 -28.46 23.21 17.16
CA SER A 471 -28.82 21.78 17.11
C SER A 471 -27.92 20.93 18.01
N LEU A 472 -26.69 21.38 18.28
CA LEU A 472 -25.74 20.68 19.15
C LEU A 472 -26.13 20.72 20.63
N ARG A 473 -27.13 21.54 20.99
CA ARG A 473 -27.75 21.57 22.33
C ARG A 473 -28.94 20.62 22.45
N SER A 474 -29.38 19.99 21.37
CA SER A 474 -30.49 19.05 21.39
C SER A 474 -29.99 17.62 21.57
N LYS A 475 -30.43 16.96 22.66
CA LYS A 475 -30.15 15.54 22.90
C LYS A 475 -30.64 14.67 21.72
N THR A 476 -31.87 14.89 21.27
CA THR A 476 -32.46 14.11 20.17
C THR A 476 -31.69 14.26 18.85
N PHE A 477 -31.12 15.44 18.59
CA PHE A 477 -30.31 15.68 17.40
C PHE A 477 -28.94 15.01 17.52
N THR A 478 -28.23 15.26 18.62
CA THR A 478 -26.88 14.75 18.86
C THR A 478 -26.84 13.22 19.01
N ASP A 479 -27.85 12.60 19.62
CA ASP A 479 -27.99 11.14 19.67
C ASP A 479 -28.14 10.52 18.27
N LYS A 480 -28.74 11.25 17.32
CA LYS A 480 -28.99 10.76 15.96
C LYS A 480 -27.83 11.04 15.00
N TYR A 481 -27.25 12.24 15.07
CA TYR A 481 -26.33 12.74 14.05
C TYR A 481 -24.92 13.04 14.57
N GLY A 482 -24.69 12.96 15.88
CA GLY A 482 -23.45 13.42 16.51
C GLY A 482 -23.28 14.94 16.38
N THR A 483 -22.02 15.40 16.34
CA THR A 483 -21.67 16.83 16.28
C THR A 483 -21.31 17.36 14.90
N THR A 484 -21.12 16.48 13.92
CA THR A 484 -20.72 16.82 12.54
C THR A 484 -21.15 15.70 11.59
N PRO A 485 -21.41 15.97 10.30
CA PRO A 485 -21.73 14.95 9.31
C PRO A 485 -20.64 13.91 9.00
N SER A 486 -19.40 14.09 9.47
CA SER A 486 -18.26 13.22 9.13
C SER A 486 -17.30 13.08 10.28
N VAL A 487 -16.85 11.84 10.56
CA VAL A 487 -15.75 11.58 11.49
C VAL A 487 -14.43 12.16 10.99
N MET A 488 -14.30 12.43 9.69
CA MET A 488 -13.12 13.04 9.07
C MET A 488 -13.04 14.57 9.27
N ASP A 489 -13.99 15.16 9.98
CA ASP A 489 -13.97 16.58 10.33
C ASP A 489 -13.16 16.86 11.61
N TYR A 490 -12.80 18.11 11.82
CA TYR A 490 -12.14 18.61 13.01
C TYR A 490 -13.11 19.31 13.98
N ALA A 491 -14.40 18.97 13.93
CA ALA A 491 -15.40 19.50 14.86
C ALA A 491 -15.09 19.20 16.35
N ARG A 492 -14.27 18.16 16.63
CA ARG A 492 -13.89 17.67 17.97
C ARG A 492 -15.13 17.49 18.86
N TYR A 493 -15.03 17.71 20.17
CA TYR A 493 -16.09 17.37 21.12
C TYR A 493 -17.09 18.52 21.31
N ASN A 494 -18.31 18.19 21.73
CA ASN A 494 -19.43 19.12 21.83
C ASN A 494 -19.31 20.09 23.01
N TYR A 495 -18.53 21.16 22.85
CA TYR A 495 -18.42 22.25 23.82
C TYR A 495 -19.60 23.24 23.80
N VAL A 496 -20.55 23.07 22.88
CA VAL A 496 -21.73 23.93 22.76
C VAL A 496 -22.80 23.55 23.78
N ALA A 497 -22.93 22.25 24.08
CA ALA A 497 -23.85 21.74 25.09
C ALA A 497 -23.63 22.40 26.46
N GLN A 498 -24.73 22.77 27.14
CA GLN A 498 -24.72 23.40 28.46
C GLN A 498 -25.44 22.56 29.51
N PRO A 499 -25.18 22.78 30.82
CA PRO A 499 -25.97 22.17 31.88
C PRO A 499 -27.46 22.46 31.67
N GLY A 500 -28.29 21.42 31.74
CA GLY A 500 -29.74 21.50 31.50
C GLY A 500 -30.19 21.11 30.10
N ASP A 501 -29.30 21.05 29.11
CA ASP A 501 -29.64 20.63 27.73
C ASP A 501 -29.96 19.12 27.63
N GLY A 502 -29.50 18.32 28.59
CA GLY A 502 -29.70 16.85 28.62
C GLY A 502 -28.91 16.08 27.56
N VAL A 503 -28.00 16.73 26.83
CA VAL A 503 -27.13 16.11 25.83
C VAL A 503 -26.19 15.11 26.50
N THR A 504 -26.18 13.88 25.99
CA THR A 504 -25.30 12.79 26.48
C THR A 504 -24.22 12.40 25.47
N TRP A 505 -24.40 12.74 24.19
CA TRP A 505 -23.42 12.44 23.15
C TRP A 505 -22.54 13.66 22.87
N LEU A 506 -21.29 13.61 23.33
CA LEU A 506 -20.35 14.74 23.24
C LEU A 506 -19.23 14.54 22.21
N LEU A 507 -19.14 13.38 21.58
CA LEU A 507 -18.13 13.10 20.55
C LEU A 507 -18.68 13.37 19.15
N PRO A 508 -17.83 13.51 18.12
CA PRO A 508 -18.24 13.30 16.74
C PRO A 508 -18.97 11.95 16.57
N PRO A 509 -19.80 11.79 15.53
CA PRO A 509 -20.38 10.49 15.28
C PRO A 509 -19.27 9.47 15.03
N ARG A 510 -19.54 8.19 15.30
CA ARG A 510 -18.63 7.12 14.85
C ARG A 510 -18.49 7.17 13.34
N LEU A 511 -19.62 7.22 12.65
CA LEU A 511 -19.72 7.57 11.23
C LEU A 511 -20.92 8.50 11.06
N GLY A 512 -20.71 9.63 10.41
CA GLY A 512 -21.78 10.55 10.05
C GLY A 512 -22.31 10.29 8.64
N VAL A 513 -23.38 11.00 8.26
CA VAL A 513 -24.06 10.82 6.97
C VAL A 513 -23.13 10.98 5.76
N TYR A 514 -22.11 11.84 5.87
CA TYR A 514 -21.13 12.03 4.80
C TYR A 514 -20.18 10.85 4.67
N ASP A 515 -19.83 10.17 5.76
CA ASP A 515 -18.92 9.01 5.71
C ASP A 515 -19.54 7.84 4.95
N TYR A 516 -20.84 7.58 5.17
CA TYR A 516 -21.60 6.60 4.38
C TYR A 516 -21.66 6.99 2.90
N PHE A 517 -21.89 8.27 2.60
CA PHE A 517 -21.89 8.78 1.24
C PHE A 517 -20.51 8.60 0.58
N ALA A 518 -19.43 8.99 1.26
CA ALA A 518 -18.07 8.90 0.76
C ALA A 518 -17.68 7.45 0.46
N ILE A 519 -17.98 6.50 1.36
CA ILE A 519 -17.75 5.08 1.12
C ILE A 519 -18.60 4.55 -0.03
N SER A 520 -19.88 4.95 -0.12
CA SER A 520 -20.72 4.60 -1.27
C SER A 520 -20.13 5.11 -2.58
N TRP A 521 -19.68 6.37 -2.62
CA TRP A 521 -19.08 6.93 -3.81
C TRP A 521 -17.72 6.29 -4.14
N GLY A 522 -16.88 6.00 -3.15
CA GLY A 522 -15.54 5.45 -3.41
C GLY A 522 -15.52 3.95 -3.67
N TYR A 523 -16.44 3.17 -3.11
CA TYR A 523 -16.33 1.71 -3.06
C TYR A 523 -17.50 0.94 -3.69
N LYS A 524 -18.66 1.56 -3.93
CA LYS A 524 -19.78 0.86 -4.57
C LYS A 524 -19.45 0.56 -6.05
N PRO A 525 -19.47 -0.71 -6.49
CA PRO A 525 -19.27 -1.07 -7.89
C PRO A 525 -20.32 -0.44 -8.80
N ILE A 526 -19.88 0.11 -9.93
CA ILE A 526 -20.75 0.65 -10.99
C ILE A 526 -20.66 -0.30 -12.19
N PHE A 527 -21.51 -1.34 -12.21
CA PHE A 527 -21.42 -2.40 -13.23
C PHE A 527 -21.72 -1.96 -14.67
N THR A 528 -22.39 -0.84 -14.84
CA THR A 528 -22.69 -0.26 -16.16
C THR A 528 -21.49 0.47 -16.76
N ALA A 529 -20.52 0.90 -15.94
CA ALA A 529 -19.32 1.59 -16.39
C ALA A 529 -18.32 0.59 -17.01
N LYS A 530 -17.83 0.90 -18.22
CA LYS A 530 -16.81 0.10 -18.91
C LYS A 530 -15.42 0.69 -18.71
N THR A 531 -15.34 2.01 -18.56
CA THR A 531 -14.11 2.78 -18.36
C THR A 531 -14.18 3.63 -17.09
N PRO A 532 -13.03 4.08 -16.54
CA PRO A 532 -13.01 5.08 -15.47
C PRO A 532 -13.76 6.38 -15.80
N LYS A 533 -13.77 6.80 -17.08
CA LYS A 533 -14.48 8.00 -17.53
C LYS A 533 -16.00 7.83 -17.45
N ASP A 534 -16.51 6.61 -17.65
CA ASP A 534 -17.94 6.31 -17.56
C ASP A 534 -18.47 6.41 -16.11
N GLU A 535 -17.59 6.38 -15.10
CA GLU A 535 -17.99 6.52 -13.69
C GLU A 535 -18.25 7.98 -13.30
N LYS A 536 -17.75 8.96 -14.07
CA LYS A 536 -17.80 10.39 -13.72
C LYS A 536 -19.20 11.01 -13.62
N PRO A 537 -20.21 10.62 -14.42
CA PRO A 537 -21.57 11.17 -14.31
C PRO A 537 -22.33 10.71 -13.06
N VAL A 538 -21.82 9.70 -12.33
CA VAL A 538 -22.42 9.08 -11.15
C VAL A 538 -21.84 9.70 -9.88
#